data_AF-A0A2R6DSR6-F1
#
_entry.id   AF-A0A2R6DSR6-F1
#
_cell.length_a   1.000
_cell.length_b   1.000
_cell.length_c   1.000
_cell.angle_alpha   90.00
_cell.angle_beta   90.00
_cell.angle_gamma   90.00
#
_symmetry.space_group_name_H-M   'P 1'
#
loop_
_entity.id
_entity.type
_entity.pdbx_description
1 polymer ?
#
loop_
_entity_poly.entity_id
_entity_poly.type
_entity_poly.pdbx_seq_one_letter_code
_entity_poly.pdbx_strand_id
1 'polypeptide(L)'
;MGDDDPPVIQDNPGLAKPFELLTRAVGRPNYSEFDPTIVLLLTFPLMFGFIIGDVGYGLVYSGIGYWVYRNYHDSDAFRRFGLITLAAGVVTTIFGVLYGEIFGLHLVASQFWEGVVGLEHAPIEKGLSPATSYWASAWFIVTTLFGIVHMNTAYVLEFFENRALHGTREAVLESGSWILALNGLWLFIFARPPTATEGGETVFLGPKPPFIYEVFDGGSEAALSLGFTGIPHVAMLDLPVLGVIPLTELVGVVMVLLGAAFLALGPAYELVEFHQVLAHALSYLRIAAVLLAKAGMAFAVNLLFWGVYSEPSGHGDEWHFMLAHGP
;
A
#
# COMPACT_ATOMS: atom_id res chain seq x y z
N MET A 1 29.54 0.22 -16.68
CA MET A 1 29.76 1.53 -17.29
C MET A 1 30.92 1.38 -18.26
N GLY A 2 30.60 1.30 -19.55
CA GLY A 2 31.62 1.35 -20.61
C GLY A 2 32.00 2.81 -20.86
N ASP A 3 33.18 3.03 -21.45
CA ASP A 3 33.77 4.36 -21.72
C ASP A 3 32.96 5.26 -22.68
N ASP A 4 31.86 4.77 -23.27
CA ASP A 4 31.10 5.45 -24.33
C ASP A 4 29.76 6.10 -23.88
N ASP A 5 29.35 5.94 -22.62
CA ASP A 5 28.10 6.56 -22.13
C ASP A 5 28.32 8.02 -21.70
N PRO A 6 27.48 8.98 -22.14
CA PRO A 6 27.61 10.37 -21.75
C PRO A 6 27.40 10.55 -20.23
N PRO A 7 28.10 11.50 -19.59
CA PRO A 7 27.96 11.73 -18.16
C PRO A 7 26.51 12.14 -17.80
N VAL A 8 25.91 11.44 -16.85
CA VAL A 8 24.53 11.71 -16.40
C VAL A 8 24.52 12.68 -15.21
N ILE A 9 23.78 13.78 -15.35
CA ILE A 9 23.49 14.75 -14.29
C ILE A 9 21.98 14.79 -14.10
N GLN A 10 21.52 14.47 -12.89
CA GLN A 10 20.10 14.62 -12.53
C GLN A 10 19.77 16.10 -12.28
N ASP A 11 18.67 16.57 -12.87
CA ASP A 11 18.13 17.91 -12.67
C ASP A 11 16.64 17.84 -12.33
N ASN A 12 16.36 17.48 -11.08
CA ASN A 12 14.99 17.38 -10.59
C ASN A 12 14.45 18.72 -10.06
N PRO A 13 13.12 18.95 -10.11
CA PRO A 13 12.51 20.15 -9.55
C PRO A 13 12.81 20.27 -8.04
N GLY A 14 12.79 21.50 -7.51
CA GLY A 14 13.31 21.82 -6.18
C GLY A 14 12.77 20.96 -5.02
N LEU A 15 11.52 20.49 -5.10
CA LEU A 15 10.93 19.58 -4.10
C LEU A 15 11.44 18.14 -4.20
N ALA A 16 11.75 17.67 -5.41
CA ALA A 16 12.24 16.31 -5.68
C ALA A 16 13.77 16.21 -5.52
N LYS A 17 14.49 17.32 -5.66
CA LYS A 17 15.96 17.38 -5.56
C LYS A 17 16.57 16.72 -4.31
N PRO A 18 15.97 16.81 -3.10
CA PRO A 18 16.47 16.08 -1.94
C PRO A 18 16.45 14.57 -2.13
N PHE A 19 15.44 14.04 -2.82
CA PHE A 19 15.23 12.60 -3.03
C PHE A 19 16.20 11.99 -4.03
N GLU A 20 16.91 12.79 -4.84
CA GLU A 20 18.03 12.30 -5.67
C GLU A 20 19.08 11.56 -4.85
N LEU A 21 19.23 11.92 -3.56
CA LEU A 21 20.15 11.21 -2.65
C LEU A 21 19.76 9.73 -2.52
N LEU A 22 18.47 9.43 -2.46
CA LEU A 22 17.97 8.05 -2.35
C LEU A 22 18.16 7.31 -3.66
N THR A 23 17.85 7.95 -4.79
CA THR A 23 18.06 7.38 -6.13
C THR A 23 19.53 7.02 -6.34
N ARG A 24 20.44 7.96 -6.07
CA ARG A 24 21.90 7.75 -6.22
C ARG A 24 22.47 6.67 -5.32
N ALA A 25 21.85 6.40 -4.16
CA ALA A 25 22.28 5.35 -3.26
C ALA A 25 21.99 3.95 -3.82
N VAL A 26 20.94 3.80 -4.65
CA VAL A 26 20.60 2.56 -5.35
C VAL A 26 21.38 2.44 -6.66
N GLY A 27 21.43 3.52 -7.44
CA GLY A 27 22.12 3.58 -8.72
C GLY A 27 21.74 4.86 -9.48
N ARG A 28 22.67 5.41 -10.27
CA ARG A 28 22.33 6.53 -11.15
C ARG A 28 21.56 5.99 -12.37
N PRO A 29 20.44 6.63 -12.78
CA PRO A 29 19.78 6.30 -14.03
C PRO A 29 20.71 6.47 -15.22
N ASN A 30 20.50 5.70 -16.29
CA ASN A 30 21.18 5.92 -17.55
C ASN A 30 20.69 7.21 -18.23
N TYR A 31 21.45 7.69 -19.22
CA TYR A 31 21.15 8.95 -19.90
C TYR A 31 19.77 8.98 -20.58
N SER A 32 19.31 7.83 -21.07
CA SER A 32 18.02 7.66 -21.75
C SER A 32 16.89 7.19 -20.85
N GLU A 33 17.17 6.90 -19.59
CA GLU A 33 16.21 6.34 -18.63
C GLU A 33 15.40 7.41 -17.92
N PHE A 34 14.16 7.07 -17.55
CA PHE A 34 13.36 7.92 -16.68
C PHE A 34 13.94 8.00 -15.27
N ASP A 35 14.09 9.22 -14.74
CA ASP A 35 14.51 9.41 -13.35
C ASP A 35 13.35 9.10 -12.37
N PRO A 36 13.46 8.06 -11.52
CA PRO A 36 12.40 7.66 -10.59
C PRO A 36 12.27 8.61 -9.38
N THR A 37 13.11 9.65 -9.27
CA THR A 37 13.18 10.55 -8.11
C THR A 37 11.82 11.21 -7.79
N ILE A 38 11.00 11.55 -8.79
CA ILE A 38 9.66 12.13 -8.57
C ILE A 38 8.71 11.10 -7.95
N VAL A 39 8.78 9.84 -8.38
CA VAL A 39 7.98 8.75 -7.80
C VAL A 39 8.42 8.52 -6.36
N LEU A 40 9.73 8.55 -6.08
CA LEU A 40 10.27 8.43 -4.73
C LEU A 40 9.87 9.58 -3.81
N LEU A 41 9.85 10.82 -4.31
CA LEU A 41 9.38 11.99 -3.57
C LEU A 41 7.96 11.77 -3.01
N LEU A 42 7.07 11.18 -3.80
CA LEU A 42 5.69 10.94 -3.39
C LEU A 42 5.56 9.69 -2.53
N THR A 43 6.10 8.57 -3.01
CA THR A 43 5.85 7.26 -2.43
C THR A 43 6.59 7.06 -1.11
N PHE A 44 7.84 7.50 -0.99
CA PHE A 44 8.65 7.24 0.20
C PHE A 44 8.09 7.90 1.48
N PRO A 45 7.82 9.22 1.52
CA PRO A 45 7.22 9.85 2.70
C PRO A 45 5.82 9.31 3.01
N LEU A 46 5.04 8.98 1.97
CA LEU A 46 3.72 8.38 2.10
C LEU A 46 3.78 7.01 2.79
N MET A 47 4.63 6.11 2.31
CA MET A 47 4.80 4.78 2.89
C MET A 47 5.32 4.87 4.33
N PHE A 48 6.31 5.74 4.57
CA PHE A 48 6.89 5.93 5.90
C PHE A 48 5.85 6.44 6.90
N GLY A 49 5.07 7.46 6.49
CA GLY A 49 4.03 8.02 7.33
C GLY A 49 2.88 7.04 7.57
N PHE A 50 2.50 6.25 6.57
CA PHE A 50 1.51 5.18 6.72
C PHE A 50 1.94 4.12 7.72
N ILE A 51 3.20 3.65 7.67
CA ILE A 51 3.73 2.62 8.57
C ILE A 51 3.75 3.10 10.03
N ILE A 52 4.23 4.32 10.27
CA ILE A 52 4.42 4.81 11.63
C ILE A 52 3.14 5.42 12.18
N GLY A 53 2.51 6.32 11.41
CA GLY A 53 1.21 6.93 11.67
C GLY A 53 0.99 7.33 13.13
N ASP A 54 1.70 8.35 13.61
CA ASP A 54 1.62 8.81 15.01
C ASP A 54 2.03 10.28 15.11
N VAL A 55 1.21 11.08 15.80
CA VAL A 55 1.46 12.53 15.93
C VAL A 55 2.75 12.83 16.68
N GLY A 56 3.00 12.13 17.78
CA GLY A 56 4.17 12.35 18.64
C GLY A 56 5.46 12.01 17.91
N TYR A 57 5.54 10.82 17.31
CA TYR A 57 6.71 10.42 16.54
C TYR A 57 6.90 11.28 15.28
N GLY A 58 5.81 11.65 14.59
CA GLY A 58 5.87 12.52 13.43
C GLY A 58 6.43 13.90 13.73
N LEU A 59 6.03 14.51 14.85
CA LEU A 59 6.58 15.79 15.31
C LEU A 59 8.06 15.67 15.69
N VAL A 60 8.47 14.59 16.34
CA VAL A 60 9.89 14.33 16.66
C VAL A 60 10.72 14.20 15.39
N TYR A 61 10.28 13.40 14.40
CA TYR A 61 10.99 13.27 13.13
C TYR A 61 11.05 14.58 12.36
N SER A 62 9.95 15.35 12.34
CA SER A 62 9.92 16.68 11.74
C SER A 62 10.93 17.62 12.42
N GLY A 63 10.97 17.61 13.76
CA GLY A 63 11.92 18.42 14.53
C GLY A 63 13.38 18.04 14.26
N ILE A 64 13.69 16.75 14.23
CA ILE A 64 15.04 16.25 13.89
C ILE A 64 15.41 16.63 12.46
N GLY A 65 14.51 16.41 11.49
CA GLY A 65 14.75 16.76 10.08
C GLY A 65 15.01 18.25 9.90
N TYR A 66 14.22 19.10 10.55
CA TYR A 66 14.42 20.54 10.56
C TYR A 66 15.76 20.94 11.20
N TRP A 67 16.09 20.34 12.35
CA TRP A 67 17.35 20.60 13.05
C TRP A 67 18.56 20.21 12.19
N VAL A 68 18.56 19.04 11.55
CA VAL A 68 19.63 18.62 10.64
C VAL A 68 19.74 19.58 9.45
N TYR A 69 18.62 19.95 8.84
CA TYR A 69 18.60 20.90 7.72
C TYR A 69 19.19 22.27 8.10
N ARG A 70 18.90 22.74 9.32
CA ARG A 70 19.35 24.03 9.86
C ARG A 70 20.80 24.00 10.33
N ASN A 71 21.31 22.90 10.85
CA ASN A 71 22.63 22.88 11.50
C ASN A 71 23.76 22.42 10.59
N TYR A 72 23.48 21.65 9.53
CA TYR A 72 24.50 21.06 8.65
C TYR A 72 24.57 21.78 7.30
N HIS A 73 24.88 23.08 7.30
CA HIS A 73 24.91 23.87 6.06
C HIS A 73 26.00 23.45 5.07
N ASP A 74 27.12 22.92 5.56
CA ASP A 74 28.31 22.63 4.76
C ASP A 74 28.24 21.30 3.99
N SER A 75 27.28 20.43 4.32
CA SER A 75 27.12 19.13 3.65
C SER A 75 25.76 19.03 2.96
N ASP A 76 25.79 19.02 1.63
CA ASP A 76 24.58 18.86 0.80
C ASP A 76 23.84 17.55 1.12
N ALA A 77 24.58 16.46 1.37
CA ALA A 77 23.98 15.17 1.72
C ALA A 77 23.17 15.23 3.02
N PHE A 78 23.73 15.81 4.09
CA PHE A 78 23.01 15.95 5.37
C PHE A 78 21.80 16.87 5.25
N ARG A 79 21.90 17.97 4.49
CA ARG A 79 20.74 18.84 4.24
C ARG A 79 19.61 18.12 3.52
N ARG A 80 19.93 17.36 2.46
CA ARG A 80 18.94 16.58 1.71
C ARG A 80 18.31 15.51 2.60
N PHE A 81 19.10 14.81 3.42
CA PHE A 81 18.59 13.84 4.38
C PHE A 81 17.67 14.49 5.43
N GLY A 82 18.02 15.67 5.93
CA GLY A 82 17.18 16.45 6.83
C GLY A 82 15.82 16.82 6.21
N LEU A 83 15.81 17.21 4.92
CA LEU A 83 14.57 17.50 4.18
C LEU A 83 13.72 16.24 3.94
N ILE A 84 14.33 15.11 3.59
CA ILE A 84 13.61 13.82 3.45
C ILE A 84 12.98 13.42 4.79
N THR A 85 13.75 13.54 5.88
CA THR A 85 13.27 13.22 7.23
C THR A 85 12.15 14.15 7.68
N LEU A 86 12.25 15.45 7.37
CA LEU A 86 11.20 16.43 7.62
C LEU A 86 9.92 16.04 6.86
N ALA A 87 10.01 15.76 5.57
CA ALA A 87 8.87 15.36 4.75
C ALA A 87 8.20 14.08 5.29
N ALA A 88 9.00 13.07 5.64
CA ALA A 88 8.53 11.83 6.24
C ALA A 88 7.86 12.07 7.60
N GLY A 89 8.41 12.94 8.44
CA GLY A 89 7.82 13.32 9.73
C GLY A 89 6.49 14.06 9.60
N VAL A 90 6.37 14.98 8.64
CA VAL A 90 5.13 15.70 8.36
C VAL A 90 4.04 14.72 7.93
N VAL A 91 4.34 13.82 6.99
CA VAL A 91 3.37 12.83 6.53
C VAL A 91 3.01 11.84 7.66
N THR A 92 3.97 11.44 8.50
CA THR A 92 3.72 10.64 9.71
C THR A 92 2.78 11.33 10.67
N THR A 93 2.91 12.65 10.84
CA THR A 93 2.02 13.44 11.69
C THR A 93 0.60 13.48 11.12
N ILE A 94 0.46 13.67 9.81
CA ILE A 94 -0.83 13.64 9.11
C ILE A 94 -1.52 12.29 9.33
N PHE A 95 -0.82 11.18 9.07
CA PHE A 95 -1.38 9.85 9.34
C PHE A 95 -1.64 9.60 10.82
N GLY A 96 -0.83 10.15 11.73
CA GLY A 96 -1.08 10.08 13.17
C GLY A 96 -2.39 10.75 13.57
N VAL A 97 -2.70 11.90 12.97
CA VAL A 97 -4.00 12.56 13.16
C VAL A 97 -5.12 11.69 12.59
N LEU A 98 -4.95 11.10 11.40
CA LEU A 98 -5.94 10.21 10.79
C LEU A 98 -6.20 8.94 11.60
N TYR A 99 -5.15 8.33 12.16
CA TYR A 99 -5.23 7.18 13.06
C TYR A 99 -5.73 7.53 14.47
N GLY A 100 -5.73 8.82 14.83
CA GLY A 100 -6.12 9.26 16.17
C GLY A 100 -5.11 8.90 17.27
N GLU A 101 -3.84 8.71 16.93
CA GLU A 101 -2.80 8.27 17.88
C GLU A 101 -1.70 9.32 18.14
N ILE A 102 -1.32 9.44 19.41
CA ILE A 102 -0.14 10.19 19.87
C ILE A 102 0.67 9.34 20.86
N PHE A 103 1.93 9.06 20.54
CA PHE A 103 2.79 8.15 21.31
C PHE A 103 2.13 6.78 21.58
N GLY A 104 1.36 6.26 20.62
CA GLY A 104 0.58 5.03 20.74
C GLY A 104 -0.63 5.10 21.68
N LEU A 105 -1.02 6.28 22.16
CA LEU A 105 -2.24 6.49 22.92
C LEU A 105 -3.35 7.02 22.00
N HIS A 106 -4.56 6.49 22.15
CA HIS A 106 -5.79 6.90 21.43
C HIS A 106 -6.35 8.25 21.92
N LEU A 107 -5.50 9.15 22.39
CA LEU A 107 -5.89 10.46 22.93
C LEU A 107 -6.41 11.39 21.84
N VAL A 108 -5.88 11.30 20.61
CA VAL A 108 -6.35 12.15 19.51
C VAL A 108 -7.72 11.66 19.01
N ALA A 109 -7.96 10.35 18.99
CA ALA A 109 -9.29 9.78 18.75
C ALA A 109 -10.32 10.32 19.76
N SER A 110 -10.11 10.04 21.06
CA SER A 110 -11.07 10.40 22.11
C SER A 110 -11.27 11.90 22.31
N GLN A 111 -10.19 12.69 22.31
CA GLN A 111 -10.29 14.10 22.68
C GLN A 111 -10.61 15.01 21.48
N PHE A 112 -10.10 14.68 20.30
CA PHE A 112 -10.27 15.52 19.11
C PHE A 112 -11.39 14.99 18.21
N TRP A 113 -11.32 13.74 17.77
CA TRP A 113 -12.31 13.21 16.82
C TRP A 113 -13.68 12.98 17.47
N GLU A 114 -13.72 12.31 18.63
CA GLU A 114 -14.97 12.11 19.37
C GLU A 114 -15.40 13.39 20.10
N GLY A 115 -14.50 13.96 20.90
CA GLY A 115 -14.82 15.10 21.76
C GLY A 115 -15.08 16.44 21.04
N VAL A 116 -14.34 16.75 19.97
CA VAL A 116 -14.44 18.06 19.27
C VAL A 116 -15.19 17.95 17.96
N VAL A 117 -14.90 16.93 17.14
CA VAL A 117 -15.51 16.76 15.83
C VAL A 117 -16.87 16.04 15.91
N GLY A 118 -17.09 15.24 16.97
CA GLY A 118 -18.33 14.50 17.16
C GLY A 118 -18.47 13.26 16.28
N LEU A 119 -17.35 12.67 15.85
CA LEU A 119 -17.33 11.36 15.19
C LEU A 119 -17.38 10.23 16.22
N GLU A 120 -17.91 9.07 15.84
CA GLU A 120 -17.96 7.90 16.73
C GLU A 120 -16.58 7.23 16.90
N HIS A 121 -15.69 7.40 15.92
CA HIS A 121 -14.33 6.87 15.93
C HIS A 121 -13.39 7.75 15.10
N ALA A 122 -12.08 7.49 15.16
CA ALA A 122 -11.12 8.14 14.27
C ALA A 122 -11.41 7.79 12.80
N PRO A 123 -11.11 8.67 11.82
CA PRO A 123 -11.42 8.40 10.40
C PRO A 123 -10.84 7.08 9.87
N ILE A 124 -9.72 6.64 10.46
CA ILE A 124 -8.99 5.44 10.10
C ILE A 124 -8.48 4.79 11.38
N GLU A 125 -8.49 3.46 11.47
CA GLU A 125 -7.96 2.74 12.64
C GLU A 125 -6.90 1.71 12.27
N LYS A 126 -6.05 1.34 13.22
CA LYS A 126 -4.98 0.36 12.99
C LYS A 126 -5.46 -1.09 13.07
N GLY A 127 -6.61 -1.34 13.69
CA GLY A 127 -7.23 -2.66 13.77
C GLY A 127 -6.60 -3.61 14.78
N LEU A 128 -6.20 -3.08 15.95
CA LEU A 128 -5.58 -3.87 17.03
C LEU A 128 -6.56 -4.29 18.12
N SER A 129 -7.69 -3.60 18.27
CA SER A 129 -8.73 -4.02 19.21
C SER A 129 -9.63 -5.08 18.56
N PRO A 130 -10.22 -5.99 19.34
CA PRO A 130 -11.16 -6.99 18.81
C PRO A 130 -12.27 -6.35 17.96
N ALA A 131 -12.84 -5.25 18.44
CA ALA A 131 -13.89 -4.49 17.76
C ALA A 131 -13.47 -3.87 16.42
N THR A 132 -12.17 -3.71 16.16
CA THR A 132 -11.65 -3.00 14.98
C THR A 132 -10.79 -3.90 14.11
N SER A 133 -10.72 -5.20 14.42
CA SER A 133 -9.83 -6.17 13.78
C SER A 133 -10.00 -6.27 12.25
N TYR A 134 -11.18 -5.92 11.72
CA TYR A 134 -11.45 -5.83 10.29
C TYR A 134 -10.55 -4.80 9.56
N TRP A 135 -10.07 -3.76 10.26
CA TRP A 135 -9.09 -2.81 9.72
C TRP A 135 -7.74 -3.46 9.42
N ALA A 136 -7.31 -4.46 10.21
CA ALA A 136 -6.06 -5.16 9.93
C ALA A 136 -6.14 -5.91 8.59
N SER A 137 -7.25 -6.58 8.33
CA SER A 137 -7.55 -7.20 7.02
C SER A 137 -7.60 -6.14 5.91
N ALA A 138 -8.17 -4.98 6.20
CA ALA A 138 -8.23 -3.88 5.25
C ALA A 138 -6.85 -3.39 4.82
N TRP A 139 -5.91 -3.26 5.76
CA TRP A 139 -4.56 -2.81 5.44
C TRP A 139 -3.80 -3.75 4.52
N PHE A 140 -4.03 -5.06 4.62
CA PHE A 140 -3.47 -6.00 3.68
C PHE A 140 -3.99 -5.75 2.26
N ILE A 141 -5.29 -5.52 2.09
CA ILE A 141 -5.86 -5.22 0.77
C ILE A 141 -5.38 -3.86 0.25
N VAL A 142 -5.43 -2.80 1.08
CA VAL A 142 -4.99 -1.44 0.70
C VAL A 142 -3.53 -1.42 0.27
N THR A 143 -2.65 -2.07 1.03
CA THR A 143 -1.20 -2.09 0.70
C THR A 143 -0.91 -2.90 -0.55
N THR A 144 -1.64 -4.00 -0.78
CA THR A 144 -1.58 -4.73 -2.04
C THR A 144 -2.07 -3.90 -3.23
N LEU A 145 -3.21 -3.21 -3.10
CA LEU A 145 -3.72 -2.31 -4.15
C LEU A 145 -2.72 -1.18 -4.46
N PHE A 146 -2.13 -0.58 -3.42
CA PHE A 146 -1.05 0.39 -3.59
C PHE A 146 0.14 -0.21 -4.34
N GLY A 147 0.55 -1.43 -3.99
CA GLY A 147 1.62 -2.16 -4.69
C GLY A 147 1.33 -2.37 -6.17
N ILE A 148 0.11 -2.77 -6.52
CA ILE A 148 -0.34 -2.94 -7.91
C ILE A 148 -0.27 -1.61 -8.67
N VAL A 149 -0.74 -0.51 -8.07
CA VAL A 149 -0.69 0.83 -8.70
C VAL A 149 0.76 1.30 -8.87
N HIS A 150 1.61 1.09 -7.86
CA HIS A 150 3.01 1.46 -7.90
C HIS A 150 3.75 0.66 -8.98
N MET A 151 3.57 -0.65 -9.04
CA MET A 151 4.17 -1.51 -10.08
C MET A 151 3.66 -1.16 -11.48
N ASN A 152 2.35 -0.91 -11.64
CA ASN A 152 1.81 -0.44 -12.93
C ASN A 152 2.46 0.88 -13.35
N THR A 153 2.70 1.81 -12.41
CA THR A 153 3.39 3.07 -12.73
C THR A 153 4.80 2.79 -13.25
N ALA A 154 5.54 1.88 -12.62
CA ALA A 154 6.87 1.48 -13.08
C ALA A 154 6.84 0.84 -14.48
N TYR A 155 5.96 -0.16 -14.71
CA TYR A 155 5.86 -0.81 -16.02
C TYR A 155 5.37 0.12 -17.13
N VAL A 156 4.54 1.13 -16.81
CA VAL A 156 4.12 2.15 -17.78
C VAL A 156 5.29 3.05 -18.18
N LEU A 157 6.14 3.45 -17.22
CA LEU A 157 7.35 4.20 -17.52
C LEU A 157 8.30 3.38 -18.40
N GLU A 158 8.51 2.12 -18.04
CA GLU A 158 9.30 1.16 -18.81
C GLU A 158 8.76 0.96 -20.23
N PHE A 159 7.43 0.87 -20.39
CA PHE A 159 6.79 0.77 -21.69
C PHE A 159 7.05 2.00 -22.58
N PHE A 160 6.99 3.20 -22.01
CA PHE A 160 7.27 4.43 -22.76
C PHE A 160 8.73 4.52 -23.18
N GLU A 161 9.64 4.07 -22.31
CA GLU A 161 11.06 4.02 -22.60
C GLU A 161 11.39 3.00 -23.69
N ASN A 162 10.93 1.75 -23.54
CA ASN A 162 11.12 0.70 -24.55
C ASN A 162 10.52 1.08 -25.90
N ARG A 163 9.38 1.78 -25.90
CA ARG A 163 8.77 2.29 -27.12
C ARG A 163 9.65 3.33 -27.81
N ALA A 164 10.33 4.18 -27.03
CA ALA A 164 11.20 5.23 -27.55
C ALA A 164 12.55 4.68 -28.06
N LEU A 165 13.11 3.67 -27.39
CA LEU A 165 14.44 3.13 -27.67
C LEU A 165 14.44 1.94 -28.64
N HIS A 166 13.51 1.00 -28.46
CA HIS A 166 13.50 -0.30 -29.16
C HIS A 166 12.29 -0.49 -30.09
N GLY A 167 11.33 0.44 -30.05
CA GLY A 167 10.16 0.46 -30.91
C GLY A 167 8.92 -0.19 -30.29
N THR A 168 7.79 -0.09 -30.99
CA THR A 168 6.48 -0.48 -30.44
C THR A 168 6.30 -1.98 -30.26
N ARG A 169 6.96 -2.80 -31.09
CA ARG A 169 6.86 -4.26 -31.00
C ARG A 169 7.50 -4.77 -29.72
N GLU A 170 8.72 -4.31 -29.44
CA GLU A 170 9.47 -4.74 -28.26
C GLU A 170 8.78 -4.27 -26.98
N ALA A 171 8.34 -3.02 -26.94
CA ALA A 171 7.58 -2.49 -25.81
C ALA A 171 6.33 -3.31 -25.46
N VAL A 172 5.62 -3.85 -26.47
CA VAL A 172 4.43 -4.69 -26.25
C VAL A 172 4.79 -6.10 -25.78
N LEU A 173 5.87 -6.68 -26.33
CA LEU A 173 6.28 -8.04 -25.98
C LEU A 173 6.97 -8.13 -24.62
N GLU A 174 7.76 -7.12 -24.26
CA GLU A 174 8.46 -7.03 -22.98
C GLU A 174 7.54 -6.38 -21.92
N SER A 175 7.52 -5.05 -21.82
CA SER A 175 6.79 -4.35 -20.74
C SER A 175 5.27 -4.53 -20.81
N GLY A 176 4.69 -4.61 -22.01
CA GLY A 176 3.26 -4.84 -22.21
C GLY A 176 2.79 -6.20 -21.68
N SER A 177 3.65 -7.22 -21.74
CA SER A 177 3.35 -8.55 -21.22
C SER A 177 3.25 -8.56 -19.69
N TRP A 178 4.14 -7.84 -19.01
CA TRP A 178 4.14 -7.67 -17.55
C TRP A 178 2.91 -6.90 -17.07
N ILE A 179 2.50 -5.85 -17.79
CA ILE A 179 1.25 -5.11 -17.51
C ILE A 179 0.04 -6.02 -17.65
N LEU A 180 -0.03 -6.82 -18.73
CA LEU A 180 -1.15 -7.76 -18.95
C LEU A 180 -1.19 -8.84 -17.88
N ALA A 181 -0.03 -9.41 -17.53
CA ALA A 181 0.09 -10.43 -16.51
C ALA A 181 -0.32 -9.92 -15.12
N LEU A 182 0.17 -8.74 -14.73
CA LEU A 182 -0.17 -8.10 -13.45
C LEU A 182 -1.65 -7.82 -13.34
N ASN A 183 -2.21 -7.08 -14.31
CA ASN A 183 -3.62 -6.72 -14.25
C ASN A 183 -4.53 -7.95 -14.43
N GLY A 184 -4.14 -8.94 -15.23
CA GLY A 184 -4.88 -10.19 -15.39
C GLY A 184 -4.94 -11.00 -14.10
N LEU A 185 -3.81 -11.15 -13.41
CA LEU A 185 -3.74 -11.91 -12.16
C LEU A 185 -4.56 -11.24 -11.07
N TRP A 186 -4.43 -9.92 -10.91
CA TRP A 186 -5.15 -9.19 -9.89
C TRP A 186 -6.62 -9.00 -10.21
N LEU A 187 -7.00 -8.92 -11.50
CA LEU A 187 -8.39 -9.06 -11.94
C LEU A 187 -8.97 -10.41 -11.55
N PHE A 188 -8.22 -11.50 -11.72
CA PHE A 188 -8.65 -12.83 -11.29
C PHE A 188 -8.82 -12.92 -9.76
N ILE A 189 -7.90 -12.34 -8.97
CA ILE A 189 -7.98 -12.34 -7.51
C ILE A 189 -9.18 -11.51 -7.02
N PHE A 190 -9.38 -10.30 -7.56
CA PHE A 190 -10.47 -9.41 -7.15
C PHE A 190 -11.81 -9.67 -7.85
N ALA A 191 -11.85 -10.57 -8.84
CA ALA A 191 -13.10 -11.05 -9.39
C ALA A 191 -13.90 -11.72 -8.27
N ARG A 192 -15.10 -11.18 -8.03
CA ARG A 192 -16.03 -11.72 -7.04
C ARG A 192 -16.26 -13.20 -7.38
N PRO A 193 -16.25 -14.12 -6.41
CA PRO A 193 -16.67 -15.50 -6.64
C PRO A 193 -18.21 -15.59 -6.61
N PRO A 194 -18.81 -16.69 -7.09
CA PRO A 194 -20.23 -16.95 -6.94
C PRO A 194 -20.66 -16.78 -5.47
N THR A 195 -21.85 -16.24 -5.21
CA THR A 195 -22.36 -16.04 -3.85
C THR A 195 -23.64 -16.83 -3.61
N ALA A 196 -23.78 -17.41 -2.42
CA ALA A 196 -25.03 -17.97 -1.92
C ALA A 196 -25.54 -17.15 -0.73
N THR A 197 -26.84 -17.12 -0.54
CA THR A 197 -27.45 -16.52 0.65
C THR A 197 -27.79 -17.64 1.62
N GLU A 198 -27.02 -17.77 2.70
CA GLU A 198 -27.30 -18.68 3.80
C GLU A 198 -27.68 -17.84 5.03
N GLY A 199 -28.82 -18.12 5.65
CA GLY A 199 -29.24 -17.42 6.89
C GLY A 199 -29.55 -15.92 6.77
N GLY A 200 -29.54 -15.34 5.56
CA GLY A 200 -29.70 -13.90 5.34
C GLY A 200 -28.40 -13.14 5.08
N GLU A 201 -27.25 -13.84 5.15
CA GLU A 201 -25.93 -13.29 4.86
C GLU A 201 -25.41 -13.79 3.51
N THR A 202 -24.62 -12.97 2.82
CA THR A 202 -24.00 -13.33 1.54
C THR A 202 -22.72 -14.11 1.79
N VAL A 203 -22.74 -15.41 1.52
CA VAL A 203 -21.56 -16.28 1.60
C VAL A 203 -20.89 -16.37 0.24
N PHE A 204 -19.59 -16.14 0.20
CA PHE A 204 -18.76 -16.29 -1.00
C PHE A 204 -18.39 -17.76 -1.23
N LEU A 205 -18.88 -18.33 -2.32
CA LEU A 205 -18.63 -19.70 -2.73
C LEU A 205 -17.35 -19.75 -3.59
N GLY A 206 -16.22 -20.07 -2.98
CA GLY A 206 -14.97 -20.25 -3.70
C GLY A 206 -13.78 -20.54 -2.80
N PRO A 207 -12.60 -20.87 -3.38
CA PRO A 207 -11.37 -21.08 -2.62
C PRO A 207 -10.73 -19.76 -2.14
N LYS A 208 -11.25 -18.62 -2.60
CA LYS A 208 -10.70 -17.30 -2.31
C LYS A 208 -11.16 -16.83 -0.92
N PRO A 209 -10.26 -16.27 -0.07
CA PRO A 209 -10.64 -15.79 1.25
C PRO A 209 -11.73 -14.70 1.18
N PRO A 210 -12.75 -14.76 2.06
CA PRO A 210 -13.90 -13.86 1.99
C PRO A 210 -13.55 -12.40 2.34
N PHE A 211 -12.57 -12.18 3.22
CA PHE A 211 -12.13 -10.84 3.64
C PHE A 211 -11.72 -9.92 2.47
N ILE A 212 -11.32 -10.49 1.32
CA ILE A 212 -10.97 -9.73 0.10
C ILE A 212 -12.17 -8.91 -0.41
N TYR A 213 -13.39 -9.39 -0.16
CA TYR A 213 -14.64 -8.83 -0.68
C TYR A 213 -15.48 -8.13 0.39
N GLU A 214 -15.24 -8.41 1.68
CA GLU A 214 -16.03 -7.88 2.80
C GLU A 214 -15.50 -6.54 3.30
N VAL A 215 -14.18 -6.34 3.24
CA VAL A 215 -13.47 -5.17 3.77
C VAL A 215 -14.02 -3.82 3.29
N PHE A 216 -14.57 -3.76 2.07
CA PHE A 216 -15.05 -2.52 1.45
C PHE A 216 -16.54 -2.51 1.08
N ASP A 217 -17.31 -3.52 1.51
CA ASP A 217 -18.71 -3.69 1.11
C ASP A 217 -19.63 -2.61 1.73
N GLY A 218 -20.29 -2.90 2.84
CA GLY A 218 -21.32 -2.03 3.37
C GLY A 218 -22.04 -2.76 4.48
N GLY A 219 -21.32 -2.98 5.58
CA GLY A 219 -21.79 -3.74 6.73
C GLY A 219 -21.01 -3.34 7.96
N SER A 220 -21.32 -3.99 9.07
CA SER A 220 -20.76 -3.65 10.37
C SER A 220 -19.30 -4.07 10.57
N GLU A 221 -18.75 -4.85 9.62
CA GLU A 221 -17.33 -5.24 9.56
C GLU A 221 -16.59 -4.59 8.38
N ALA A 222 -17.20 -3.64 7.67
CA ALA A 222 -16.54 -2.92 6.57
C ALA A 222 -15.65 -1.80 7.13
N ALA A 223 -14.35 -1.84 6.79
CA ALA A 223 -13.40 -0.79 7.19
C ALA A 223 -13.71 0.56 6.53
N LEU A 224 -14.08 0.52 5.26
CA LEU A 224 -14.55 1.68 4.52
C LEU A 224 -15.80 1.26 3.74
N SER A 225 -16.94 1.86 4.04
CA SER A 225 -18.23 1.56 3.38
C SER A 225 -18.29 2.13 1.96
N LEU A 226 -17.50 1.54 1.06
CA LEU A 226 -17.38 1.97 -0.34
C LEU A 226 -18.34 1.24 -1.29
N GLY A 227 -19.07 0.22 -0.81
CA GLY A 227 -19.96 -0.60 -1.63
C GLY A 227 -19.21 -1.58 -2.55
N PHE A 228 -17.93 -1.86 -2.27
CA PHE A 228 -17.06 -2.63 -3.15
C PHE A 228 -16.90 -4.08 -2.68
N THR A 229 -17.69 -4.97 -3.28
CA THR A 229 -17.63 -6.44 -3.06
C THR A 229 -16.71 -7.18 -4.04
N GLY A 230 -15.68 -6.50 -4.56
CA GLY A 230 -14.91 -6.98 -5.71
C GLY A 230 -15.56 -6.66 -7.05
N ILE A 231 -14.91 -7.12 -8.14
CA ILE A 231 -15.36 -6.83 -9.51
C ILE A 231 -16.56 -7.73 -9.82
N PRO A 232 -17.75 -7.15 -10.13
CA PRO A 232 -18.97 -7.90 -10.35
C PRO A 232 -18.86 -8.76 -11.62
N HIS A 233 -19.62 -9.86 -11.65
CA HIS A 233 -19.62 -10.76 -12.80
C HIS A 233 -20.50 -10.15 -13.89
N VAL A 234 -19.97 -10.09 -15.12
CA VAL A 234 -20.74 -9.62 -16.28
C VAL A 234 -21.65 -10.73 -16.83
N ALA A 235 -21.15 -11.97 -16.83
CA ALA A 235 -21.87 -13.16 -17.26
C ALA A 235 -21.29 -14.39 -16.56
N MET A 236 -22.09 -15.43 -16.42
CA MET A 236 -21.62 -16.76 -16.04
C MET A 236 -21.53 -17.63 -17.28
N LEU A 237 -20.41 -18.35 -17.43
CA LEU A 237 -20.19 -19.28 -18.53
C LEU A 237 -20.13 -20.70 -17.99
N ASP A 238 -21.01 -21.57 -18.47
CA ASP A 238 -20.96 -22.99 -18.17
C ASP A 238 -19.97 -23.68 -19.12
N LEU A 239 -18.80 -24.03 -18.60
CA LEU A 239 -17.76 -24.72 -19.33
C LEU A 239 -17.85 -26.23 -19.04
N PRO A 240 -17.95 -27.11 -20.05
CA PRO A 240 -18.20 -28.55 -19.87
C PRO A 240 -17.24 -29.31 -18.96
N VAL A 241 -16.02 -28.78 -18.74
CA VAL A 241 -14.96 -29.40 -17.94
C VAL A 241 -14.67 -28.62 -16.65
N LEU A 242 -14.94 -27.32 -16.66
CA LEU A 242 -14.50 -26.36 -15.64
C LEU A 242 -15.66 -25.85 -14.76
N GLY A 243 -16.89 -26.23 -15.10
CA GLY A 243 -18.10 -25.81 -14.40
C GLY A 243 -18.50 -24.37 -14.74
N VAL A 244 -19.37 -23.80 -13.91
CA VAL A 244 -19.83 -22.42 -14.07
C VAL A 244 -18.76 -21.48 -13.57
N ILE A 245 -18.11 -20.77 -14.50
CA ILE A 245 -17.05 -19.80 -14.19
C ILE A 245 -17.53 -18.38 -14.53
N PRO A 246 -17.26 -17.40 -13.66
CA PRO A 246 -17.42 -15.99 -13.96
C PRO A 246 -16.63 -15.57 -15.21
N LEU A 247 -17.26 -14.85 -16.14
CA LEU A 247 -16.54 -14.31 -17.31
C LEU A 247 -15.35 -13.44 -16.91
N THR A 248 -15.47 -12.69 -15.80
CA THR A 248 -14.40 -11.84 -15.28
C THR A 248 -13.17 -12.62 -14.82
N GLU A 249 -13.37 -13.78 -14.17
CA GLU A 249 -12.27 -14.68 -13.82
C GLU A 249 -11.58 -15.22 -15.06
N LEU A 250 -12.37 -15.63 -16.07
CA LEU A 250 -11.84 -16.11 -17.34
C LEU A 250 -11.02 -15.04 -18.05
N VAL A 251 -11.49 -13.78 -18.08
CA VAL A 251 -10.75 -12.65 -18.66
C VAL A 251 -9.42 -12.46 -17.94
N GLY A 252 -9.39 -12.52 -16.60
CA GLY A 252 -8.16 -12.44 -15.82
C GLY A 252 -7.17 -13.54 -16.19
N VAL A 253 -7.64 -14.79 -16.26
CA VAL A 253 -6.81 -15.95 -16.68
C VAL A 253 -6.30 -15.79 -18.10
N VAL A 254 -7.15 -15.35 -19.04
CA VAL A 254 -6.74 -15.13 -20.44
C VAL A 254 -5.68 -14.04 -20.53
N MET A 255 -5.81 -12.93 -19.79
CA MET A 255 -4.80 -11.87 -19.76
C MET A 255 -3.45 -12.36 -19.24
N VAL A 256 -3.45 -13.18 -18.18
CA VAL A 256 -2.24 -13.84 -17.64
C VAL A 256 -1.60 -14.73 -18.70
N LEU A 257 -2.38 -15.58 -19.37
CA LEU A 257 -1.88 -16.47 -20.42
C LEU A 257 -1.36 -15.70 -21.64
N LEU A 258 -2.01 -14.60 -22.03
CA LEU A 258 -1.54 -13.73 -23.10
C LEU A 258 -0.23 -13.03 -22.73
N GLY A 259 -0.10 -12.54 -21.48
CA GLY A 259 1.15 -12.00 -20.97
C GLY A 259 2.28 -13.03 -21.04
N ALA A 260 2.05 -14.24 -20.53
CA ALA A 260 3.02 -15.34 -20.63
C ALA A 260 3.37 -15.70 -22.08
N ALA A 261 2.40 -15.69 -23.00
CA ALA A 261 2.63 -15.94 -24.41
C ALA A 261 3.48 -14.83 -25.07
N PHE A 262 3.28 -13.57 -24.70
CA PHE A 262 4.09 -12.46 -25.20
C PHE A 262 5.54 -12.54 -24.71
N LEU A 263 5.76 -12.88 -23.44
CA LEU A 263 7.11 -13.16 -22.92
C LEU A 263 7.78 -14.31 -23.67
N ALA A 264 7.03 -15.39 -23.96
CA ALA A 264 7.56 -16.52 -24.71
C ALA A 264 7.94 -16.18 -26.16
N LEU A 265 7.30 -15.17 -26.77
CA LEU A 265 7.56 -14.73 -28.14
C LEU A 265 8.61 -13.60 -28.25
N GLY A 266 8.83 -12.85 -27.18
CA GLY A 266 9.91 -11.87 -27.04
C GLY A 266 11.05 -12.48 -26.20
N PRO A 267 11.22 -12.05 -24.94
CA PRO A 267 12.30 -12.52 -24.07
C PRO A 267 11.91 -13.83 -23.35
N ALA A 268 12.04 -14.98 -24.01
CA ALA A 268 11.61 -16.27 -23.44
C ALA A 268 12.27 -16.65 -22.10
N TYR A 269 13.44 -16.07 -21.77
CA TYR A 269 14.09 -16.29 -20.47
C TYR A 269 13.32 -15.64 -19.31
N GLU A 270 12.58 -14.56 -19.57
CA GLU A 270 11.76 -13.85 -18.58
C GLU A 270 10.52 -14.64 -18.15
N LEU A 271 10.11 -15.65 -18.93
CA LEU A 271 8.97 -16.49 -18.60
C LEU A 271 9.18 -17.24 -17.26
N VAL A 272 10.41 -17.58 -16.90
CA VAL A 272 10.74 -18.18 -15.59
C VAL A 272 10.41 -17.22 -14.44
N GLU A 273 10.47 -15.92 -14.70
CA GLU A 273 10.22 -14.86 -13.74
C GLU A 273 8.75 -14.47 -13.63
N PHE A 274 7.85 -15.08 -14.42
CA PHE A 274 6.43 -14.75 -14.43
C PHE A 274 5.76 -14.80 -13.04
N HIS A 275 6.24 -15.68 -12.16
CA HIS A 275 5.80 -15.79 -10.76
C HIS A 275 6.01 -14.50 -9.94
N GLN A 276 6.93 -13.64 -10.36
CA GLN A 276 7.23 -12.37 -9.71
C GLN A 276 6.05 -11.40 -9.74
N VAL A 277 5.16 -11.51 -10.73
CA VAL A 277 3.92 -10.71 -10.81
C VAL A 277 3.08 -10.84 -9.54
N LEU A 278 3.01 -12.05 -8.99
CA LEU A 278 2.37 -12.31 -7.70
C LEU A 278 3.29 -11.88 -6.54
N ALA A 279 4.54 -12.33 -6.56
CA ALA A 279 5.45 -12.17 -5.43
C ALA A 279 5.75 -10.70 -5.10
N HIS A 280 5.98 -9.85 -6.11
CA HIS A 280 6.28 -8.44 -5.91
C HIS A 280 5.10 -7.68 -5.32
N ALA A 281 3.89 -7.93 -5.81
CA ALA A 281 2.68 -7.28 -5.31
C ALA A 281 2.33 -7.78 -3.88
N LEU A 282 2.48 -9.07 -3.59
CA LEU A 282 2.34 -9.59 -2.21
C LEU A 282 3.43 -9.06 -1.28
N SER A 283 4.60 -8.70 -1.79
CA SER A 283 5.67 -8.15 -0.98
C SER A 283 5.30 -6.82 -0.31
N TYR A 284 4.29 -6.10 -0.86
CA TYR A 284 3.75 -4.88 -0.26
C TYR A 284 2.95 -5.15 1.02
N LEU A 285 2.48 -6.37 1.26
CA LEU A 285 1.85 -6.76 2.53
C LEU A 285 2.79 -6.54 3.72
N ARG A 286 4.12 -6.49 3.48
CA ARG A 286 5.10 -6.14 4.51
C ARG A 286 4.87 -4.76 5.12
N ILE A 287 4.36 -3.80 4.34
CA ILE A 287 4.04 -2.46 4.85
C ILE A 287 2.93 -2.56 5.92
N ALA A 288 1.85 -3.29 5.63
CA ALA A 288 0.79 -3.54 6.59
C ALA A 288 1.29 -4.35 7.80
N ALA A 289 2.12 -5.38 7.58
CA ALA A 289 2.69 -6.17 8.66
C ALA A 289 3.55 -5.33 9.61
N VAL A 290 4.40 -4.44 9.09
CA VAL A 290 5.24 -3.55 9.91
C VAL A 290 4.38 -2.51 10.64
N LEU A 291 3.34 -1.98 10.00
CA LEU A 291 2.36 -1.09 10.66
C LEU A 291 1.74 -1.79 11.87
N LEU A 292 1.18 -2.99 11.68
CA LEU A 292 0.52 -3.75 12.74
C LEU A 292 1.51 -4.16 13.84
N ALA A 293 2.72 -4.57 13.48
CA ALA A 293 3.75 -4.94 14.45
C ALA A 293 4.18 -3.75 15.32
N LYS A 294 4.42 -2.59 14.72
CA LYS A 294 4.81 -1.36 15.43
C LYS A 294 3.68 -0.89 16.34
N ALA A 295 2.46 -0.88 15.83
CA ALA A 295 1.29 -0.47 16.59
C ALA A 295 1.02 -1.45 17.75
N GLY A 296 1.11 -2.77 17.51
CA GLY A 296 0.96 -3.78 18.54
C GLY A 296 2.02 -3.70 19.64
N MET A 297 3.27 -3.37 19.29
CA MET A 297 4.33 -3.11 20.26
C MET A 297 4.06 -1.88 21.11
N ALA A 298 3.64 -0.77 20.49
CA ALA A 298 3.27 0.45 21.23
C ALA A 298 2.08 0.18 22.15
N PHE A 299 1.06 -0.52 21.66
CA PHE A 299 -0.09 -0.94 22.44
C PHE A 299 0.30 -1.79 23.65
N ALA A 300 1.16 -2.80 23.48
CA ALA A 300 1.63 -3.65 24.57
C ALA A 300 2.43 -2.88 25.62
N VAL A 301 3.32 -1.97 25.21
CA VAL A 301 4.06 -1.10 26.15
C VAL A 301 3.11 -0.20 26.92
N ASN A 302 2.14 0.40 26.24
CA ASN A 302 1.19 1.30 26.86
C ASN A 302 0.24 0.54 27.81
N LEU A 303 -0.16 -0.68 27.45
CA LEU A 303 -0.94 -1.57 28.31
C LEU A 303 -0.19 -1.90 29.60
N LEU A 304 1.11 -2.20 29.52
CA LEU A 304 1.93 -2.50 30.70
C LEU A 304 2.12 -1.29 31.63
N PHE A 305 2.18 -0.07 31.08
CA PHE A 305 2.43 1.13 31.87
C PHE A 305 1.14 1.74 32.43
N TRP A 306 0.11 1.90 31.60
CA TRP A 306 -1.13 2.59 31.98
C TRP A 306 -2.27 1.64 32.37
N GLY A 307 -2.25 0.38 31.94
CA GLY A 307 -3.42 -0.50 32.06
C GLY A 307 -4.51 -0.20 31.03
N VAL A 308 -5.43 -1.15 30.84
CA VAL A 308 -6.55 -1.07 29.88
C VAL A 308 -7.84 -1.45 30.58
N TYR A 309 -8.92 -0.73 30.31
CA TYR A 309 -10.29 -1.19 30.59
C TYR A 309 -10.98 -1.52 29.26
N SER A 310 -11.82 -2.56 29.28
CA SER A 310 -12.67 -2.93 28.15
C SER A 310 -14.09 -2.41 28.36
N GLU A 311 -14.60 -1.70 27.37
CA GLU A 311 -16.03 -1.37 27.28
C GLU A 311 -16.68 -2.27 26.24
N PRO A 312 -17.78 -2.97 26.57
CA PRO A 312 -18.45 -3.84 25.62
C PRO A 312 -19.07 -3.00 24.50
N SER A 313 -18.65 -3.22 23.25
CA SER A 313 -19.27 -2.62 22.08
C SER A 313 -19.95 -3.66 21.20
N GLY A 314 -20.77 -3.22 20.24
CA GLY A 314 -21.52 -4.10 19.34
C GLY A 314 -20.64 -5.02 18.46
N HIS A 315 -19.34 -4.73 18.37
CA HIS A 315 -18.36 -5.48 17.56
C HIS A 315 -17.27 -6.17 18.38
N GLY A 316 -17.36 -6.15 19.72
CA GLY A 316 -16.39 -6.76 20.63
C GLY A 316 -15.99 -5.80 21.75
N ASP A 317 -15.01 -6.18 22.56
CA ASP A 317 -14.51 -5.29 23.60
C ASP A 317 -13.64 -4.18 22.99
N GLU A 318 -14.04 -2.92 23.18
CA GLU A 318 -13.22 -1.75 22.88
C GLU A 318 -12.24 -1.49 24.01
N TRP A 319 -10.97 -1.32 23.66
CA TRP A 319 -9.89 -1.22 24.62
C TRP A 319 -9.43 0.22 24.77
N HIS A 320 -9.70 0.80 25.94
CA HIS A 320 -9.28 2.14 26.29
C HIS A 320 -8.19 2.11 27.37
N PHE A 321 -7.19 2.99 27.24
CA PHE A 321 -6.14 3.11 28.26
C PHE A 321 -6.68 3.78 29.52
N MET A 322 -6.32 3.26 30.69
CA MET A 322 -6.69 3.81 32.00
C MET A 322 -5.90 5.10 32.30
N LEU A 323 -6.20 6.18 31.59
CA LEU A 323 -5.54 7.49 31.79
C LEU A 323 -6.20 8.33 32.89
N ALA A 324 -7.49 8.10 33.16
CA ALA A 324 -8.30 8.82 34.16
C ALA A 324 -8.97 7.91 35.20
N HIS A 325 -8.90 6.59 35.03
CA HIS A 325 -9.36 5.62 36.02
C HIS A 325 -8.13 5.11 36.78
N GLY A 326 -8.09 5.34 38.09
CA GLY A 326 -7.08 4.75 38.96
C GLY A 326 -7.30 3.23 39.10
N PRO A 327 -6.31 2.50 39.65
CA PRO A 327 -6.36 1.04 39.79
C PRO A 327 -7.51 0.54 40.66
#